data_AF-A0A512PQR0-F1
#
_entry.id   AF-A0A512PQR0-F1
#
_cell.length_a   1.000
_cell.length_b   1.000
_cell.length_c   1.000
_cell.angle_alpha   90.00
_cell.angle_beta   90.00
_cell.angle_gamma   90.00
#
_symmetry.space_group_name_H-M   'P 1'
#
loop_
_entity.id
_entity.type
_entity.pdbx_description
1 polymer ?
#
loop_
_entity_poly.entity_id
_entity_poly.type
_entity_poly.pdbx_seq_one_letter_code
_entity_poly.pdbx_strand_id
1 'polypeptide(L)'
;MKLTLAKFKANYYYKTDLTMTVGDFIREYQQNDDLVDETAEEKTYQWNNFVKDFCADPASQQFPNKMKVAAILWGRVKRSMGPKEYRHQLLSEYVSDNRS
;
A
#
# COMPACT_ATOMS: atom_id res chain seq x y z
N MET A 1 -15.95 -19.17 5.41
CA MET A 1 -17.17 -18.56 5.99
C MET A 1 -17.09 -17.05 5.80
N LYS A 2 -17.85 -16.47 4.86
CA LYS A 2 -17.82 -15.01 4.59
C LYS A 2 -18.69 -14.30 5.62
N LEU A 3 -18.06 -13.73 6.65
CA LEU A 3 -18.72 -12.81 7.57
C LEU A 3 -18.91 -11.47 6.85
N THR A 4 -20.14 -10.97 6.80
CA THR A 4 -20.47 -9.71 6.15
C THR A 4 -20.06 -8.54 7.05
N LEU A 5 -19.54 -7.46 6.45
CA LEU A 5 -19.09 -6.23 7.13
C LEU A 5 -20.14 -5.66 8.11
N ALA A 6 -21.43 -5.88 7.82
CA ALA A 6 -22.53 -5.51 8.71
C ALA A 6 -22.56 -6.30 10.02
N LYS A 7 -22.26 -7.62 9.97
CA LYS A 7 -22.16 -8.45 11.18
C LYS A 7 -20.93 -8.10 12.00
N PHE A 8 -19.84 -7.70 11.36
CA PHE A 8 -18.64 -7.23 12.05
C PHE A 8 -18.88 -5.91 12.78
N LYS A 9 -19.53 -4.93 12.12
CA LYS A 9 -19.91 -3.65 12.75
C LYS A 9 -20.87 -3.85 13.92
N ALA A 10 -21.91 -4.68 13.77
CA ALA A 10 -22.87 -4.94 14.84
C ALA A 10 -22.24 -5.60 16.08
N ASN A 11 -21.28 -6.52 15.89
CA ASN A 11 -20.56 -7.15 17.01
C ASN A 11 -19.58 -6.17 17.68
N TYR A 12 -18.95 -5.27 16.92
CA TYR A 12 -18.02 -4.28 17.47
C TYR A 12 -18.73 -3.28 18.39
N TYR A 13 -19.90 -2.74 17.99
CA TYR A 13 -20.68 -1.82 18.83
C TYR A 13 -21.31 -2.50 20.07
N TYR A 14 -21.56 -3.81 20.03
CA TYR A 14 -22.12 -4.55 21.17
C TYR A 14 -21.05 -4.98 22.20
N LYS A 15 -19.79 -5.11 21.76
CA LYS A 15 -18.65 -5.50 22.61
C LYS A 15 -17.68 -4.37 22.94
N THR A 16 -17.91 -3.14 22.51
CA THR A 16 -17.24 -1.96 23.09
C THR A 16 -17.77 -1.73 24.50
N ASP A 17 -17.26 -2.52 25.44
CA ASP A 17 -17.12 -2.06 26.81
C ASP A 17 -16.32 -0.76 26.73
N LEU A 18 -16.96 0.38 27.03
CA LEU A 18 -16.40 1.74 26.93
C LEU A 18 -15.22 1.98 27.89
N THR A 19 -14.72 0.92 28.54
CA THR A 19 -13.58 0.88 29.46
C THR A 19 -12.25 0.53 28.78
N MET A 20 -12.27 0.25 27.48
CA MET A 20 -11.06 -0.15 26.75
C MET A 20 -10.01 0.97 26.74
N THR A 21 -8.83 0.69 27.28
CA THR A 21 -7.74 1.67 27.36
C THR A 21 -6.96 1.73 26.05
N VAL A 22 -6.19 2.80 25.84
CA VAL A 22 -5.26 2.90 24.70
C VAL A 22 -4.28 1.71 24.67
N GLY A 23 -3.90 1.19 25.85
CA GLY A 23 -3.05 0.01 25.96
C GLY A 23 -3.74 -1.28 25.49
N ASP A 24 -5.04 -1.43 25.71
CA ASP A 24 -5.81 -2.57 25.22
C ASP A 24 -5.95 -2.54 23.69
N PHE A 25 -6.13 -1.35 23.11
CA PHE A 25 -6.18 -1.17 21.66
C PHE A 25 -4.84 -1.54 20.99
N ILE A 26 -3.72 -1.10 21.56
CA ILE A 26 -2.38 -1.46 21.07
C ILE A 26 -2.16 -2.97 21.18
N ARG A 27 -2.57 -3.59 22.29
CA ARG A 27 -2.41 -5.02 22.51
C ARG A 27 -3.24 -5.86 21.53
N GLU A 28 -4.48 -5.47 21.26
CA GLU A 28 -5.33 -6.18 20.30
C GLU A 28 -4.84 -6.02 18.86
N TYR A 29 -4.27 -4.84 18.53
CA TYR A 29 -3.60 -4.61 17.25
C TYR A 29 -2.34 -5.48 17.08
N GLN A 30 -1.55 -5.65 18.14
CA GLN A 30 -0.33 -6.46 18.14
C GLN A 30 -0.58 -7.97 18.19
N GLN A 31 -1.69 -8.42 18.79
CA GLN A 31 -2.02 -9.85 18.90
C GLN A 31 -2.61 -10.44 17.60
N ASN A 32 -3.00 -9.58 16.65
CA ASN A 32 -3.52 -9.98 15.34
C ASN A 32 -2.48 -9.67 14.24
N ASP A 33 -1.25 -10.15 14.40
CA ASP A 33 -0.16 -9.98 13.42
C ASP A 33 -0.51 -10.58 12.04
N ASP A 34 -1.39 -11.59 12.02
CA ASP A 34 -1.93 -12.19 10.78
C ASP A 34 -2.99 -11.32 10.06
N LEU A 35 -3.43 -10.20 10.65
CA LEU A 35 -4.42 -9.27 10.09
C LEU A 35 -3.84 -7.92 9.67
N VAL A 36 -2.52 -7.70 9.79
CA VAL A 36 -1.86 -6.53 9.20
C VAL A 36 -1.61 -6.78 7.70
N ASP A 37 -2.62 -7.26 7.00
CA ASP A 37 -2.70 -7.12 5.57
C ASP A 37 -2.87 -5.61 5.33
N GLU A 38 -1.84 -4.95 4.79
CA GLU A 38 -1.73 -3.48 4.69
C GLU A 38 -3.12 -2.89 4.44
N THR A 39 -3.60 -2.07 5.36
CA THR A 39 -4.95 -1.51 5.28
C THR A 39 -5.13 -0.85 3.91
N ALA A 40 -6.36 -0.83 3.37
CA ALA A 40 -6.60 -0.17 2.09
C ALA A 40 -6.11 1.29 2.08
N GLU A 41 -6.10 1.92 3.26
CA GLU A 41 -5.54 3.23 3.54
C GLU A 41 -4.01 3.26 3.40
N GLU A 42 -3.28 2.32 4.02
CA GLU A 42 -1.82 2.18 3.87
C GLU A 42 -1.42 1.88 2.41
N LYS A 43 -2.15 1.01 1.72
CA LYS A 43 -1.93 0.71 0.29
C LYS A 43 -2.11 1.96 -0.59
N THR A 44 -3.12 2.77 -0.27
CA THR A 44 -3.38 4.03 -0.98
C THR A 44 -2.26 5.04 -0.72
N TYR A 45 -1.78 5.12 0.52
CA TYR A 45 -0.67 5.98 0.92
C TYR A 45 0.62 5.63 0.18
N GLN A 46 0.98 4.34 0.11
CA GLN A 46 2.18 3.89 -0.59
C GLN A 46 2.13 4.21 -2.10
N TRP A 47 0.99 3.97 -2.75
CA TRP A 47 0.81 4.31 -4.17
C TRP A 47 0.94 5.82 -4.41
N ASN A 48 0.32 6.64 -3.55
CA ASN A 48 0.38 8.09 -3.69
C ASN A 48 1.81 8.62 -3.52
N ASN A 49 2.56 8.10 -2.53
CA ASN A 49 3.96 8.44 -2.35
C ASN A 49 4.80 7.99 -3.55
N PHE A 50 4.59 6.76 -4.02
CA PHE A 50 5.28 6.24 -5.20
C PHE A 50 5.07 7.12 -6.44
N VAL A 51 3.83 7.50 -6.74
CA VAL A 51 3.51 8.35 -7.89
C VAL A 51 4.09 9.75 -7.74
N LYS A 52 4.02 10.32 -6.53
CA LYS A 52 4.60 11.63 -6.23
C LYS A 52 6.11 11.64 -6.49
N ASP A 53 6.82 10.66 -5.95
CA ASP A 53 8.27 10.56 -6.09
C ASP A 53 8.69 10.26 -7.53
N PHE A 54 7.95 9.37 -8.21
CA PHE A 54 8.14 9.10 -9.63
C PHE A 54 7.98 10.35 -10.49
N CYS A 55 6.93 11.17 -10.24
CA CYS A 55 6.69 12.38 -11.03
C CYS A 55 7.69 13.50 -10.73
N ALA A 56 8.30 13.50 -9.55
CA ALA A 56 9.36 14.43 -9.16
C ALA A 56 10.69 14.11 -9.87
N ASP A 57 10.90 12.88 -10.33
CA ASP A 57 12.10 12.48 -11.05
C ASP A 57 12.16 13.11 -12.46
N PRO A 58 13.23 13.84 -12.82
CA PRO A 58 13.40 14.39 -14.17
C PRO A 58 13.38 13.33 -15.27
N ALA A 59 13.87 12.11 -15.00
CA ALA A 59 13.84 11.03 -15.99
C ALA A 59 12.42 10.52 -16.27
N SER A 60 11.44 10.82 -15.41
CA SER A 60 10.03 10.53 -15.70
C SER A 60 9.45 11.43 -16.79
N GLN A 61 10.06 12.60 -17.04
CA GLN A 61 9.58 13.59 -18.01
C GLN A 61 9.65 13.10 -19.45
N GLN A 62 10.52 12.12 -19.74
CA GLN A 62 10.64 11.53 -21.07
C GLN A 62 9.42 10.68 -21.48
N PHE A 63 8.56 10.30 -20.52
CA PHE A 63 7.40 9.47 -20.80
C PHE A 63 6.15 10.32 -21.02
N PRO A 64 5.50 10.25 -22.20
CA PRO A 64 4.27 11.00 -22.46
C PRO A 64 3.09 10.47 -21.62
N ASN A 65 3.10 9.18 -21.26
CA ASN A 65 2.07 8.57 -20.42
C ASN A 65 2.64 8.11 -19.07
N LYS A 66 2.99 9.08 -18.23
CA LYS A 66 3.60 8.88 -16.91
C LYS A 66 2.79 7.97 -16.00
N MET A 67 1.47 8.14 -15.97
CA MET A 67 0.59 7.36 -15.10
C MET A 67 0.59 5.88 -15.46
N LYS A 68 0.61 5.56 -16.77
CA LYS A 68 0.72 4.17 -17.24
C LYS A 68 2.05 3.55 -16.83
N VAL A 69 3.15 4.29 -16.97
CA VAL A 69 4.49 3.82 -16.56
C VAL A 69 4.55 3.61 -15.04
N ALA A 70 4.06 4.56 -14.26
CA ALA A 70 3.98 4.45 -12.80
C ALA A 70 3.19 3.20 -12.37
N ALA A 71 2.04 2.93 -12.99
CA ALA A 71 1.22 1.76 -12.67
C ALA A 71 1.94 0.43 -12.98
N ILE A 72 2.67 0.37 -14.10
CA ILE A 72 3.46 -0.82 -14.46
C ILE A 72 4.58 -1.04 -13.44
N LEU A 73 5.34 0.00 -13.10
CA LEU A 73 6.43 -0.08 -12.14
C LEU A 73 5.93 -0.44 -10.74
N TRP A 74 4.84 0.16 -10.30
CA TRP A 74 4.20 -0.17 -9.02
C TRP A 74 3.75 -1.63 -8.95
N GLY A 75 3.24 -2.18 -10.06
CA GLY A 75 2.95 -3.60 -10.15
C GLY A 75 4.18 -4.49 -9.92
N ARG A 76 5.37 -4.06 -10.34
CA ARG A 76 6.65 -4.76 -10.08
C ARG A 76 7.07 -4.61 -8.61
N VAL A 77 7.02 -3.40 -8.07
CA VAL A 77 7.38 -3.09 -6.67
C VAL A 77 6.49 -3.82 -5.67
N LYS A 78 5.18 -3.91 -5.94
CA LYS A 78 4.26 -4.67 -5.09
C LYS A 78 4.56 -6.16 -5.04
N ARG A 79 5.04 -6.75 -6.14
CA ARG A 79 5.39 -8.17 -6.21
C ARG A 79 6.79 -8.47 -5.67
N SER A 80 7.63 -7.46 -5.50
CA SER A 80 8.96 -7.65 -4.92
C SER A 80 8.87 -7.72 -3.39
N MET A 81 9.82 -8.40 -2.77
CA MET A 81 9.96 -8.41 -1.30
C MET A 81 10.67 -7.15 -0.77
N GLY A 82 11.04 -6.22 -1.66
CA GLY A 82 11.75 -5.00 -1.30
C GLY A 82 10.82 -3.88 -0.82
N PRO A 83 11.41 -2.72 -0.46
CA PRO A 83 10.67 -1.54 -0.05
C PRO A 83 9.65 -1.07 -1.09
N LYS A 84 8.46 -0.68 -0.63
CA LYS A 84 7.34 -0.23 -1.47
C LYS A 84 7.44 1.24 -1.82
N GLU A 85 8.60 1.64 -2.32
CA GLU A 85 8.97 3.03 -2.60
C GLU A 85 9.49 3.18 -4.03
N TYR A 86 9.50 4.42 -4.53
CA TYR A 86 10.10 4.72 -5.83
C TYR A 86 11.63 4.76 -5.74
N ARG A 87 12.30 4.20 -6.74
CA ARG A 87 13.75 4.27 -6.92
C ARG A 87 14.05 4.54 -8.38
N HIS A 88 14.99 5.44 -8.65
CA HIS A 88 15.39 5.78 -10.01
C HIS A 88 15.81 4.56 -10.85
N GLN A 89 16.43 3.55 -10.22
CA GLN A 89 16.83 2.31 -10.87
C GLN A 89 15.65 1.57 -11.55
N LEU A 90 14.43 1.70 -11.02
CA LEU A 90 13.22 1.11 -11.62
C LEU A 90 12.96 1.65 -13.03
N LEU A 91 13.28 2.92 -13.28
CA LEU A 91 13.20 3.52 -14.61
C LEU A 91 14.26 2.95 -15.54
N SER A 92 15.49 2.82 -15.07
CA SER A 92 16.60 2.26 -15.85
C SER A 92 16.29 0.83 -16.30
N GLU A 93 15.80 -0.01 -15.38
CA GLU A 93 15.37 -1.39 -15.66
C GLU A 93 14.18 -1.45 -16.62
N TYR A 94 13.20 -0.55 -16.45
CA TYR A 94 12.06 -0.49 -17.37
C TYR A 94 12.48 -0.08 -18.78
N VAL A 95 13.41 0.88 -18.93
CA VAL A 95 13.92 1.31 -20.24
C VAL A 95 14.76 0.21 -20.90
N SER A 96 15.57 -0.55 -20.15
CA SER A 96 16.32 -1.68 -20.70
C SER A 96 15.38 -2.81 -21.16
N ASP A 97 14.35 -3.14 -20.38
CA ASP A 97 13.38 -4.18 -20.75
C ASP A 97 12.59 -3.82 -22.02
N ASN A 98 12.20 -2.55 -22.19
CA ASN A 98 11.37 -2.11 -23.31
C ASN A 98 12.17 -1.74 -24.58
N ARG A 99 13.51 -1.81 -24.54
CA ARG A 99 14.39 -1.58 -25.69
C ARG A 99 14.87 -2.87 -26.37
N SER A 100 14.45 -4.04 -25.87
CA SER A 100 14.79 -5.36 -26.41
C SER A 100 13.74 -5.85 -27.40
#